data_AF-A0A7V0VE01-F1
#
_entry.id   AF-A0A7V0VE01-F1
#
_cell.length_a   1.000
_cell.length_b   1.000
_cell.length_c   1.000
_cell.angle_alpha   90.00
_cell.angle_beta   90.00
_cell.angle_gamma   90.00
#
_symmetry.space_group_name_H-M   'P 1'
#
loop_
_entity.id
_entity.type
_entity.pdbx_description
1 polymer ?
#
loop_
_entity_poly.entity_id
_entity_poly.type
_entity_poly.pdbx_seq_one_letter_code
_entity_poly.pdbx_strand_id
1 'polypeptide(L)' 'MTDDSLNNCPHCGRELSPWEKVLLSVDRALMCKNCWYRIILDIKLNKPSEPDKNEKEKNGDGNL' A
#
# COMPACT_ATOMS: atom_id res chain seq x y z
N MET A 1 -20.40 5.18 2.40
CA MET A 1 -19.60 3.94 2.38
C MET A 1 -18.47 4.18 3.36
N THR A 2 -18.59 3.66 4.58
CA THR A 2 -17.57 3.85 5.62
C THR A 2 -16.36 3.00 5.26
N ASP A 3 -15.21 3.64 5.16
CA ASP A 3 -13.93 2.99 4.87
C ASP A 3 -13.44 2.28 6.13
N ASP A 4 -14.05 1.15 6.46
CA ASP A 4 -13.73 0.35 7.66
C ASP A 4 -12.34 -0.31 7.58
N SER A 5 -11.69 -0.22 6.42
CA SER A 5 -10.32 -0.69 6.15
C SER A 5 -9.25 -0.03 7.04
N LEU A 6 -9.55 1.13 7.65
CA LEU A 6 -8.64 1.88 8.51
C LEU A 6 -8.84 1.64 10.00
N ASN A 7 -9.82 0.81 10.37
CA ASN A 7 -10.11 0.53 11.77
C ASN A 7 -9.27 -0.63 12.32
N ASN A 8 -8.73 -1.49 11.46
CA ASN A 8 -8.03 -2.71 11.87
C ASN A 8 -6.70 -2.87 11.15
N CYS A 9 -5.76 -3.57 11.80
CA CYS A 9 -4.53 -3.98 11.16
C CYS A 9 -4.82 -5.05 10.10
N PRO A 10 -4.39 -4.87 8.83
CA PRO A 10 -4.67 -5.83 7.75
C PRO A 10 -3.95 -7.17 7.91
N HIS A 11 -2.90 -7.24 8.75
CA HIS A 11 -2.10 -8.46 8.93
C HIS A 11 -2.60 -9.33 10.08
N CYS A 12 -3.06 -8.72 11.18
CA CYS A 12 -3.46 -9.46 12.39
C CYS A 12 -4.90 -9.24 12.83
N GLY A 13 -5.66 -8.40 12.12
CA GLY A 13 -7.06 -8.08 12.43
C GLY A 13 -7.25 -7.22 13.69
N ARG A 14 -6.19 -6.91 14.44
CA ARG A 14 -6.26 -6.10 15.66
C ARG A 14 -6.88 -4.73 15.36
N GLU A 15 -7.84 -4.31 16.18
CA GLU A 15 -8.40 -2.98 16.11
C GLU A 15 -7.34 -1.92 16.50
N LEU A 16 -7.22 -0.89 15.66
CA LEU A 16 -6.35 0.24 15.91
C LEU A 16 -6.96 1.12 17.01
N SER A 17 -6.13 1.56 17.94
CA SER A 17 -6.52 2.51 18.98
C SER A 17 -6.91 3.86 18.36
N PRO A 18 -7.72 4.71 19.04
CA PRO A 18 -8.09 6.03 18.51
C PRO A 18 -6.87 6.86 18.06
N TRP A 19 -5.79 6.82 18.84
CA TRP A 19 -4.54 7.51 18.50
C TRP A 19 -3.79 6.88 17.31
N GLU A 20 -3.83 5.56 17.17
CA GLU A 20 -3.25 4.85 16.02
C GLU A 20 -3.99 5.20 14.72
N LYS A 21 -5.32 5.34 14.78
CA LYS A 21 -6.13 5.82 13.66
C LYS A 21 -5.75 7.26 13.27
N VAL A 22 -5.52 8.14 14.25
CA VAL A 22 -5.04 9.51 14.01
C VAL A 22 -3.65 9.51 13.36
N LEU A 23 -2.69 8.75 13.91
CA LEU A 23 -1.35 8.63 13.33
C LEU A 23 -1.40 8.11 11.89
N LEU A 24 -2.19 7.07 11.63
CA LEU A 24 -2.35 6.51 10.30
C LEU A 24 -2.98 7.54 9.33
N SER A 25 -3.91 8.38 9.80
CA SER A 25 -4.53 9.44 8.98
C SER A 25 -3.55 10.59 8.66
N VAL A 26 -2.74 11.01 9.65
CA VAL A 26 -1.83 12.15 9.52
C VAL A 26 -0.53 11.76 8.81
N ASP A 27 0.16 10.73 9.32
CA ASP A 27 1.48 10.30 8.85
C ASP A 27 1.38 9.37 7.64
N ARG A 28 0.17 8.84 7.36
CA ARG A 28 -0.10 7.86 6.28
C ARG A 28 0.70 6.57 6.41
N ALA A 29 1.39 6.39 7.53
CA ALA A 29 2.14 5.20 7.86
C ALA A 29 1.95 4.88 9.34
N LEU A 30 1.75 3.61 9.66
CA LEU A 30 1.68 3.16 11.04
C LEU A 30 2.29 1.77 11.16
N MET A 31 3.15 1.56 12.15
CA MET A 31 3.59 0.22 12.54
C MET A 31 2.60 -0.37 13.54
N CYS A 32 2.03 -1.53 13.22
CA CYS A 32 1.18 -2.25 14.16
C CYS A 32 2.02 -2.76 15.33
N LYS A 33 1.67 -2.39 16.57
CA LYS A 33 2.42 -2.82 17.76
C LYS A 33 2.27 -4.31 18.08
N ASN A 34 1.32 -5.01 17.47
CA ASN A 34 1.08 -6.44 17.72
C ASN A 34 1.93 -7.33 16.81
N CYS A 35 1.85 -7.09 15.49
CA CYS A 35 2.51 -7.93 14.49
C CYS A 35 3.69 -7.24 13.79
N TRP A 36 4.01 -5.99 14.19
CA TRP A 36 5.09 -5.19 13.61
C TRP A 36 4.94 -4.93 12.10
N TYR A 37 3.73 -5.15 11.58
CA TYR A 37 3.40 -4.90 10.18
C TYR A 37 3.28 -3.40 9.91
N ARG A 38 3.88 -2.95 8.80
CA ARG A 38 3.82 -1.55 8.36
C ARG A 38 2.58 -1.32 7.50
N ILE A 39 1.62 -0.59 8.05
CA ILE A 39 0.43 -0.12 7.35
C ILE A 39 0.81 1.17 6.62
N ILE A 40 0.58 1.25 5.31
CA ILE A 40 0.81 2.45 4.50
C ILE A 40 -0.48 2.81 3.77
N LEU A 41 -0.95 4.03 4.00
CA LEU A 41 -2.14 4.61 3.38
C LEU A 41 -1.70 5.34 2.11
N ASP A 42 -1.63 4.63 1.01
CA ASP A 42 -1.38 5.24 -0.30
C ASP A 42 -2.69 5.85 -0.82
N ILE A 43 -2.99 7.06 -0.36
CA ILE A 43 -4.00 7.87 -1.00
C ILE A 43 -3.44 8.16 -2.38
N LYS A 44 -3.94 7.47 -3.40
CA LYS A 44 -3.72 7.84 -4.81
C LYS A 44 -4.21 9.27 -5.00
N LEU A 45 -3.41 10.26 -4.63
CA LEU A 45 -3.46 11.59 -5.22
C LEU A 45 -3.28 11.31 -6.69
N ASN A 46 -4.37 11.43 -7.47
CA ASN A 46 -4.42 11.33 -8.93
C ASN A 46 -3.03 11.51 -9.57
N LYS A 47 -2.24 10.45 -9.61
CA LYS A 47 -1.14 10.33 -10.54
C LYS A 47 -1.84 9.73 -11.75
N PRO A 48 -1.96 10.46 -12.87
CA PRO A 48 -2.41 9.84 -14.09
C PRO A 48 -1.55 8.60 -14.27
N SER A 49 -2.22 7.45 -14.35
CA SER A 49 -1.61 6.14 -14.53
C SER A 49 -0.51 6.24 -15.59
N GLU A 50 0.75 6.17 -15.17
CA GLU A 50 1.83 5.93 -16.11
C GLU A 50 1.57 4.56 -16.76
N PRO A 51 1.63 4.46 -18.10
CA PRO A 51 1.34 3.21 -18.78
C PRO A 51 2.45 2.22 -18.46
N ASP A 52 2.04 1.09 -17.90
CA ASP A 52 2.83 -0.13 -17.81
C ASP A 52 3.24 -0.55 -19.23
N LYS A 53 4.54 -0.42 -19.54
CA LYS A 53 5.20 -1.11 -20.65
C LYS A 53 6.59 -1.53 -20.22
N ASN A 54 6.65 -2.50 -19.30
CA ASN A 54 7.81 -3.35 -19.17
C ASN A 54 7.62 -4.60 -20.03
N GLU A 55 7.61 -4.42 -21.36
CA GLU A 55 7.84 -5.54 -22.28
C GLU A 55 9.35 -5.63 -22.49
N LYS A 56 9.97 -6.49 -21.68
CA LYS A 56 11.38 -6.85 -21.79
C LYS A 56 11.43 -8.26 -22.37
N GLU A 57 11.32 -8.37 -23.70
CA GLU A 57 11.75 -9.57 -24.42
C GLU A 57 12.85 -9.24 -25.42
N LYS A 58 13.75 -10.21 -25.56
CA LYS A 58 15.19 -10.02 -25.71
C LYS A 58 15.64 -9.84 -27.17
N ASN A 59 16.82 -9.24 -27.28
CA ASN A 59 17.68 -9.10 -28.47
C ASN A 59 17.80 -10.39 -29.33
N GLY A 60 17.88 -10.20 -30.65
CA GLY A 60 19.11 -10.46 -31.42
C GLY A 60 19.37 -11.84 -32.04
N ASP A 61 19.52 -11.81 -33.38
CA ASP A 61 20.48 -12.57 -34.23
C ASP A 61 20.20 -14.03 -34.64
N GLY A 62 20.23 -14.28 -35.97
CA GLY A 62 20.68 -15.58 -36.50
C GLY A 62 19.96 -16.16 -37.73
N ASN A 63 20.51 -15.84 -38.91
CA ASN A 63 20.43 -16.52 -40.22
C ASN A 63 20.19 -18.06 -40.22
N LEU A 64 19.28 -18.56 -41.07
CA LEU A 64 19.55 -19.58 -42.12
C LEU A 64 18.35 -19.73 -43.09
#